data_AF-A0A7R9WZ15-F1
#
_entry.id   AF-A0A7R9WZ15-F1
#
_cell.length_a   1.000
_cell.length_b   1.000
_cell.length_c   1.000
_cell.angle_alpha   90.00
_cell.angle_beta   90.00
_cell.angle_gamma   90.00
#
_symmetry.space_group_name_H-M   'P 1'
#
loop_
_entity.id
_entity.type
_entity.pdbx_description
1 polymer ?
#
loop_
_entity_poly.entity_id
_entity_poly.type
_entity_poly.pdbx_seq_one_letter_code
_entity_poly.pdbx_strand_id
1 'polypeptide(L)'
;GAAPQLDHVATSTQMQTQAQTPTASSSPQLLEPFPTIFWVTHPLAKALISKLELESFGKELEQRLQTDAEALQSMQVAHAAYGQARHAMIHDADWIWIRQRKWEAAFGANRGVAGIRNTRSIKCLHAHTAHYWSGCEDNVVGRWVTERLQTELATMTIPKKTGK
;
A
#
# COMPACT_ATOMS: atom_id res chain seq x y z
N GLY A 1 -19.77 75.43 8.29
CA GLY A 1 -20.12 74.97 9.65
C GLY A 1 -19.84 73.49 9.68
N ALA A 2 -18.81 73.04 10.40
CA ALA A 2 -18.78 72.86 11.85
C ALA A 2 -19.57 71.62 12.26
N ALA A 3 -18.82 70.60 12.66
CA ALA A 3 -19.30 69.33 13.18
C ALA A 3 -20.11 69.50 14.47
N PRO A 4 -20.81 68.45 14.89
CA PRO A 4 -20.87 68.11 16.30
C PRO A 4 -20.28 66.71 16.55
N GLN A 5 -19.32 66.67 17.46
CA GLN A 5 -18.94 65.48 18.21
C GLN A 5 -20.10 65.08 19.14
N LEU A 6 -20.35 63.79 19.27
CA LEU A 6 -21.08 63.22 20.41
C LEU A 6 -20.31 62.01 20.92
N ASP A 7 -19.82 62.18 22.14
CA ASP A 7 -19.12 61.22 22.97
C ASP A 7 -20.05 60.08 23.39
N HIS A 8 -19.63 58.84 23.16
CA HIS A 8 -20.20 57.68 23.84
C HIS A 8 -19.10 56.80 24.43
N VAL A 9 -18.85 57.08 25.71
CA VAL A 9 -18.52 56.20 26.84
C VAL A 9 -18.21 54.75 26.48
N ALA A 10 -16.94 54.39 26.69
CA ALA A 10 -16.47 53.02 26.78
C ALA A 10 -17.17 52.27 27.93
N THR A 11 -17.83 51.15 27.61
CA THR A 11 -18.12 50.10 28.59
C THR A 11 -17.45 48.82 28.12
N SER A 12 -16.33 48.51 28.77
CA SER A 12 -15.60 47.26 28.63
C SER A 12 -16.47 46.11 29.14
N THR A 13 -16.90 45.21 28.26
CA THR A 13 -17.31 43.86 28.63
C THR A 13 -16.29 42.91 28.03
N GLN A 14 -15.26 42.60 28.82
CA GLN A 14 -14.36 41.48 28.53
C GLN A 14 -15.16 40.18 28.68
N MET A 15 -15.70 39.65 27.59
CA MET A 15 -15.94 38.22 27.50
C MET A 15 -14.58 37.55 27.39
N GLN A 16 -14.08 37.02 28.51
CA GLN A 16 -12.97 36.08 28.50
C GLN A 16 -13.44 34.80 27.81
N THR A 17 -13.24 34.72 26.50
CA THR A 17 -13.21 33.43 25.81
C THR A 17 -11.90 32.78 26.20
N GLN A 18 -11.91 31.97 27.26
CA GLN A 18 -10.80 31.07 27.54
C GLN A 18 -10.68 30.12 26.35
N ALA A 19 -9.65 30.33 25.52
CA ALA A 19 -9.20 29.34 24.58
C ALA A 19 -8.75 28.12 25.38
N GLN A 20 -9.63 27.12 25.47
CA GLN A 20 -9.24 25.80 25.96
C GLN A 20 -8.32 25.20 24.90
N THR A 21 -7.01 25.33 25.11
CA THR A 21 -6.00 24.62 24.34
C THR A 21 -6.24 23.13 24.56
N PRO A 22 -6.54 22.33 23.53
CA PRO A 22 -6.63 20.89 23.71
C PRO A 22 -5.21 20.37 23.93
N THR A 23 -4.84 20.14 25.19
CA THR A 23 -3.64 19.38 25.56
C THR A 23 -3.90 17.90 25.29
N ALA A 24 -3.96 17.53 24.01
CA ALA A 24 -3.82 16.14 23.61
C ALA A 24 -2.33 15.80 23.67
N SER A 25 -1.93 15.09 24.73
CA SER A 25 -0.69 14.32 24.75
C SER A 25 -0.79 13.21 23.70
N SER A 26 -0.61 13.57 22.43
CA SER A 26 -0.57 12.61 21.33
C SER A 26 0.81 11.99 21.29
N SER A 27 0.91 10.69 21.58
CA SER A 27 2.08 9.92 21.19
C SER A 27 2.31 10.14 19.69
N PRO A 28 3.57 10.30 19.24
CA PRO A 28 3.84 10.53 17.83
C PRO A 28 3.24 9.37 17.03
N GLN A 29 2.32 9.68 16.11
CA GLN A 29 1.76 8.68 15.22
C GLN A 29 2.91 8.09 14.39
N LEU A 30 3.09 6.78 14.47
CA LEU A 30 4.05 6.06 13.63
C LEU A 30 3.51 6.08 12.20
N LEU A 31 4.05 7.00 11.39
CA LEU A 31 3.78 7.07 9.96
C LEU A 31 4.91 6.35 9.22
N GLU A 32 4.56 5.43 8.34
CA GLU A 32 5.51 4.73 7.48
C GLU A 32 5.02 4.68 6.01
N PRO A 33 5.94 4.69 5.02
CA PRO A 33 5.55 4.58 3.62
C PRO A 33 4.92 3.24 3.29
N PHE A 34 3.79 3.28 2.58
CA PHE A 34 3.23 2.06 2.02
C PHE A 34 4.08 1.57 0.83
N PRO A 35 4.41 0.27 0.73
CA PRO A 35 5.45 -0.19 -0.16
C PRO A 35 4.97 -0.61 -1.57
N THR A 36 3.68 -0.44 -1.88
CA THR A 36 3.08 -0.92 -3.14
C THR A 36 2.43 0.17 -3.97
N ILE A 37 2.41 -0.02 -5.29
CA ILE A 37 1.82 0.85 -6.32
C ILE A 37 0.69 0.19 -7.13
N PHE A 38 0.36 -1.09 -6.86
CA PHE A 38 -0.74 -1.83 -7.50
C PHE A 38 -1.55 -2.58 -6.45
N TRP A 39 -2.87 -2.69 -6.67
CA TRP A 39 -3.80 -3.35 -5.75
C TRP A 39 -4.81 -4.25 -6.47
N VAL A 40 -5.13 -5.38 -5.84
CA VAL A 40 -6.31 -6.18 -6.21
C VAL A 40 -7.54 -5.53 -5.59
N THR A 41 -8.51 -5.14 -6.42
CA THR A 41 -9.73 -4.46 -5.96
C THR A 41 -10.98 -5.33 -6.03
N HIS A 42 -10.98 -6.39 -6.84
CA HIS A 42 -12.15 -7.27 -6.96
C HIS A 42 -12.41 -8.03 -5.64
N PRO A 43 -13.60 -7.91 -5.01
CA PRO A 43 -13.86 -8.45 -3.67
C PRO A 43 -13.61 -9.95 -3.53
N LEU A 44 -14.08 -10.75 -4.50
CA LEU A 44 -13.88 -12.20 -4.49
C LEU A 44 -12.40 -12.58 -4.62
N ALA A 45 -11.65 -11.92 -5.51
CA ALA A 45 -10.23 -12.21 -5.71
C ALA A 45 -9.44 -11.89 -4.45
N LYS A 46 -9.69 -10.72 -3.85
CA LYS A 46 -9.09 -10.33 -2.56
C LYS A 46 -9.38 -11.37 -1.47
N ALA A 47 -10.64 -11.81 -1.35
CA ALA A 47 -11.02 -12.80 -0.34
C ALA A 47 -10.31 -14.16 -0.56
N LEU A 48 -10.23 -14.62 -1.81
CA LEU A 48 -9.54 -15.86 -2.15
C LEU A 48 -8.02 -15.76 -1.92
N ILE A 49 -7.37 -14.65 -2.30
CA ILE A 49 -5.95 -14.44 -2.02
C ILE A 49 -5.69 -14.40 -0.51
N SER A 50 -6.57 -13.74 0.26
CA SER A 50 -6.48 -13.73 1.73
C SER A 50 -6.60 -15.14 2.32
N LYS A 51 -7.48 -15.98 1.78
CA LYS A 51 -7.58 -17.39 2.17
C LYS A 51 -6.25 -18.13 1.91
N LEU A 52 -5.65 -17.96 0.74
CA LEU A 52 -4.35 -18.57 0.41
C LEU A 52 -3.23 -18.09 1.35
N GLU A 53 -3.23 -16.81 1.75
CA GLU A 53 -2.26 -16.29 2.73
C GLU A 53 -2.44 -16.95 4.12
N LEU A 54 -3.68 -17.14 4.58
CA LEU A 54 -3.98 -17.84 5.84
C LEU A 54 -3.57 -19.31 5.80
N GLU A 55 -3.71 -19.96 4.64
CA GLU A 55 -3.28 -21.34 4.38
C GLU A 55 -1.74 -21.46 4.23
N SER A 56 -0.99 -20.38 4.42
CA SER A 56 0.48 -20.35 4.29
C SER A 56 1.00 -20.68 2.88
N PHE A 57 0.17 -20.56 1.85
CA PHE A 57 0.56 -20.87 0.46
C PHE A 57 1.80 -20.09 0.00
N GLY A 58 2.01 -18.87 0.53
CA GLY A 58 3.22 -18.09 0.27
C GLY A 58 4.53 -18.81 0.59
N LYS A 59 4.56 -19.67 1.63
CA LYS A 59 5.76 -20.45 1.99
C LYS A 59 6.06 -21.52 0.94
N GLU A 60 5.04 -22.14 0.37
CA GLU A 60 5.20 -23.10 -0.73
C GLU A 60 5.77 -22.42 -1.96
N LEU A 61 5.30 -21.20 -2.28
CA LEU A 61 5.82 -20.42 -3.40
C LEU A 61 7.26 -19.94 -3.15
N GLU A 62 7.63 -19.57 -1.92
CA GLU A 62 9.02 -19.25 -1.56
C GLU A 62 9.93 -20.46 -1.76
N GLN A 63 9.51 -21.64 -1.33
CA GLN A 63 10.27 -22.88 -1.54
C GLN A 63 10.43 -23.14 -3.05
N ARG A 64 9.36 -22.97 -3.83
CA ARG A 64 9.42 -23.12 -5.29
C ARG A 64 10.41 -22.15 -5.92
N LEU A 65 10.43 -20.88 -5.51
CA LEU A 65 11.44 -19.90 -5.97
C LEU A 65 12.86 -20.29 -5.60
N GLN A 66 13.07 -20.98 -4.48
CA GLN A 66 14.41 -21.38 -4.06
C GLN A 66 14.97 -22.54 -4.91
N THR A 67 14.11 -23.41 -5.40
CA THR A 67 14.49 -24.61 -6.17
C THR A 67 14.43 -24.43 -7.68
N ASP A 68 13.75 -23.38 -8.17
CA ASP A 68 13.60 -23.07 -9.59
C ASP A 68 14.39 -21.80 -9.95
N ALA A 69 15.55 -22.00 -10.57
CA ALA A 69 16.48 -20.92 -10.90
C ALA A 69 15.92 -19.95 -11.95
N GLU A 70 15.15 -20.45 -12.93
CA GLU A 70 14.55 -19.64 -13.98
C GLU A 70 13.43 -18.77 -13.40
N ALA A 71 12.58 -19.36 -12.55
CA ALA A 71 11.54 -18.62 -11.85
C ALA A 71 12.12 -17.53 -10.93
N LEU A 72 13.22 -17.82 -10.23
CA LEU A 72 13.90 -16.83 -9.41
C LEU A 72 14.47 -15.69 -10.25
N GLN A 73 15.11 -15.98 -11.37
CA GLN A 73 15.63 -14.96 -12.27
C GLN A 73 14.51 -14.07 -12.81
N SER A 74 13.39 -14.67 -13.23
CA SER A 74 12.18 -13.94 -13.65
C SER A 74 11.67 -13.03 -12.53
N MET A 75 11.54 -13.54 -11.29
CA MET A 75 11.15 -12.69 -10.16
C MET A 75 12.12 -11.56 -9.89
N GLN A 76 13.42 -11.76 -10.06
CA GLN A 76 14.42 -10.71 -9.87
C GLN A 76 14.23 -9.57 -10.88
N VAL A 77 13.92 -9.89 -12.14
CA VAL A 77 13.56 -8.91 -13.17
C VAL A 77 12.31 -8.14 -12.73
N ALA A 78 11.25 -8.83 -12.31
CA ALA A 78 10.03 -8.20 -11.82
C ALA A 78 10.27 -7.28 -10.61
N HIS A 79 11.07 -7.70 -9.64
CA HIS A 79 11.42 -6.88 -8.48
C HIS A 79 12.21 -5.62 -8.88
N ALA A 80 13.19 -5.76 -9.77
CA ALA A 80 13.99 -4.63 -10.23
C ALA A 80 13.14 -3.61 -11.00
N ALA A 81 12.32 -4.07 -11.96
CA ALA A 81 11.41 -3.23 -12.73
C ALA A 81 10.41 -2.50 -11.82
N TYR A 82 9.83 -3.20 -10.83
CA TYR A 82 8.91 -2.61 -9.86
C TYR A 82 9.56 -1.48 -9.05
N GLY A 83 10.76 -1.74 -8.52
CA GLY A 83 11.47 -0.77 -7.70
C GLY A 83 11.87 0.47 -8.49
N GLN A 84 12.34 0.29 -9.72
CA GLN A 84 12.63 1.39 -10.65
C GLN A 84 11.38 2.20 -10.98
N ALA A 85 10.27 1.54 -11.35
CA ALA A 85 9.01 2.21 -11.66
C ALA A 85 8.50 3.03 -10.46
N ARG A 86 8.46 2.43 -9.27
CA ARG A 86 8.03 3.12 -8.04
C ARG A 86 8.95 4.31 -7.71
N HIS A 87 10.25 4.17 -7.90
CA HIS A 87 11.21 5.25 -7.66
C HIS A 87 11.03 6.41 -8.66
N ALA A 88 10.77 6.11 -9.93
CA ALA A 88 10.58 7.09 -10.99
C ALA A 88 9.28 7.91 -10.84
N MET A 89 8.29 7.43 -10.08
CA MET A 89 7.05 8.17 -9.80
C MET A 89 7.21 9.30 -8.77
N ILE A 90 8.37 9.39 -8.11
CA ILE A 90 8.62 10.34 -7.01
C ILE A 90 9.09 11.68 -7.59
N HIS A 91 8.37 12.77 -7.30
CA HIS A 91 8.74 14.10 -7.78
C HIS A 91 9.77 14.75 -6.85
N ASP A 92 10.47 15.78 -7.32
CA ASP A 92 11.48 16.51 -6.53
C ASP A 92 10.91 17.08 -5.22
N ALA A 93 9.65 17.52 -5.24
CA ALA A 93 8.95 17.99 -4.05
C ALA A 93 8.75 16.88 -3.00
N ASP A 94 8.46 15.65 -3.43
CA ASP A 94 8.29 14.49 -2.55
C ASP A 94 9.63 14.10 -1.90
N TRP A 95 10.74 14.21 -2.64
CA TRP A 95 12.09 13.90 -2.14
C TRP A 95 12.50 14.78 -0.96
N ILE A 96 12.05 16.03 -0.90
CA ILE A 96 12.28 16.91 0.26
C ILE A 96 11.67 16.27 1.52
N TRP A 97 10.42 15.82 1.41
CA TRP A 97 9.67 15.24 2.53
C TRP A 97 10.21 13.86 2.95
N ILE A 98 10.58 13.04 1.97
CA ILE A 98 11.21 11.74 2.17
C ILE A 98 12.51 11.87 2.98
N ARG A 99 13.38 12.83 2.61
CA ARG A 99 14.64 13.08 3.32
C ARG A 99 14.43 13.61 4.73
N GLN A 100 13.51 14.55 4.91
CA GLN A 100 13.15 15.07 6.24
C GLN A 100 12.69 13.95 7.19
N ARG A 101 12.04 12.92 6.66
CA ARG A 101 11.54 11.76 7.43
C ARG A 101 12.47 10.56 7.44
N LYS A 102 13.64 10.65 6.81
CA LYS A 102 14.63 9.56 6.70
C LYS A 102 14.05 8.29 6.06
N TRP A 103 13.22 8.47 5.03
CA TRP A 103 12.52 7.38 4.33
C TRP A 103 13.18 6.96 3.01
N GLU A 104 14.35 7.48 2.67
CA GLU A 104 15.06 7.19 1.42
C GLU A 104 15.20 5.69 1.19
N ALA A 105 15.54 4.95 2.25
CA ALA A 105 15.66 3.50 2.20
C ALA A 105 14.35 2.76 1.88
N ALA A 106 13.19 3.34 2.18
CA ALA A 106 11.89 2.77 1.87
C ALA A 106 11.48 3.02 0.41
N PHE A 107 12.03 4.06 -0.24
CA PHE A 107 11.77 4.46 -1.62
C PHE A 107 12.93 4.15 -2.59
N GLY A 108 13.96 3.45 -2.13
CA GLY A 108 15.07 3.04 -2.99
C GLY A 108 14.61 2.14 -4.14
N ALA A 109 15.20 2.32 -5.32
CA ALA A 109 14.89 1.52 -6.51
C ALA A 109 15.23 0.01 -6.35
N ASN A 110 15.99 -0.34 -5.31
CA ASN A 110 16.27 -1.72 -4.91
C ASN A 110 15.17 -2.36 -4.04
N ARG A 111 14.03 -1.68 -3.86
CA ARG A 111 12.85 -2.21 -3.17
C ARG A 111 11.87 -2.71 -4.20
N GLY A 112 11.80 -4.03 -4.36
CA GLY A 112 10.89 -4.63 -5.32
C GLY A 112 9.45 -4.68 -4.82
N VAL A 113 8.65 -5.55 -5.44
CA VAL A 113 7.25 -5.81 -5.06
C VAL A 113 7.09 -5.95 -3.54
N ALA A 114 6.07 -5.29 -2.97
CA ALA A 114 5.82 -5.22 -1.53
C ALA A 114 6.96 -4.63 -0.67
N GLY A 115 7.91 -3.91 -1.27
CA GLY A 115 9.03 -3.26 -0.59
C GLY A 115 10.15 -4.23 -0.20
N ILE A 116 10.15 -5.42 -0.77
CA ILE A 116 11.06 -6.52 -0.45
C ILE A 116 12.47 -6.22 -0.96
N ARG A 117 13.48 -6.57 -0.15
CA ARG A 117 14.91 -6.58 -0.54
C ARG A 117 15.38 -7.97 -0.95
N ASN A 118 14.95 -9.00 -0.22
CA ASN A 118 15.31 -10.38 -0.52
C ASN A 118 14.36 -10.94 -1.57
N THR A 119 14.80 -10.99 -2.83
CA THR A 119 14.00 -11.46 -3.97
C THR A 119 13.60 -12.93 -3.89
N ARG A 120 14.11 -13.69 -2.91
CA ARG A 120 13.70 -15.08 -2.61
C ARG A 120 12.54 -15.18 -1.63
N SER A 121 12.14 -14.05 -1.03
CA SER A 121 11.04 -14.00 -0.04
C SER A 121 9.78 -13.40 -0.64
N ILE A 122 8.63 -13.78 -0.10
CA ILE A 122 7.30 -13.34 -0.51
C ILE A 122 6.61 -12.75 0.73
N LYS A 123 6.37 -11.44 0.71
CA LYS A 123 5.72 -10.74 1.83
C LYS A 123 4.20 -10.76 1.76
N CYS A 124 3.63 -10.57 0.57
CA CYS A 124 2.17 -10.43 0.39
C CYS A 124 1.74 -10.90 -0.99
N LEU A 125 0.86 -11.90 -1.05
CA LEU A 125 0.34 -12.46 -2.29
C LEU A 125 -0.52 -11.43 -3.05
N HIS A 126 -1.21 -10.54 -2.35
CA HIS A 126 -2.00 -9.47 -2.98
C HIS A 126 -1.12 -8.55 -3.84
N ALA A 127 0.04 -8.13 -3.30
CA ALA A 127 0.96 -7.24 -4.01
C ALA A 127 1.55 -7.92 -5.25
N HIS A 128 1.95 -9.18 -5.13
CA HIS A 128 2.48 -9.95 -6.26
C HIS A 128 1.41 -10.19 -7.32
N THR A 129 0.19 -10.56 -6.92
CA THR A 129 -0.92 -10.78 -7.86
C THR A 129 -1.31 -9.49 -8.58
N ALA A 130 -1.43 -8.38 -7.86
CA ALA A 130 -1.75 -7.09 -8.46
C ALA A 130 -0.70 -6.63 -9.47
N HIS A 131 0.59 -6.82 -9.16
CA HIS A 131 1.66 -6.45 -10.08
C HIS A 131 1.72 -7.39 -11.31
N TYR A 132 1.41 -8.68 -11.17
CA TYR A 132 1.27 -9.54 -12.34
C TYR A 132 0.11 -9.09 -13.23
N TRP A 133 -1.07 -8.80 -12.65
CA TRP A 133 -2.23 -8.33 -13.39
C TRP A 133 -2.09 -6.93 -13.99
N SER A 134 -1.09 -6.13 -13.59
CA SER A 134 -0.76 -4.88 -14.28
C SER A 134 -0.01 -5.11 -15.59
N GLY A 135 0.28 -6.36 -15.97
CA GLY A 135 0.96 -6.73 -17.20
C GLY A 135 2.42 -7.14 -17.03
N CYS A 136 2.94 -7.28 -15.79
CA CYS A 136 4.30 -7.76 -15.56
C CYS A 136 4.35 -9.29 -15.59
N GLU A 137 4.60 -9.86 -16.76
CA GLU A 137 4.66 -11.31 -16.96
C GLU A 137 5.83 -11.99 -16.20
N ASP A 138 6.90 -11.24 -15.92
CA ASP A 138 8.06 -11.72 -15.14
C ASP A 138 7.71 -12.05 -13.68
N ASN A 139 6.59 -11.54 -13.16
CA ASN A 139 6.16 -11.77 -11.78
C ASN A 139 5.48 -13.15 -11.64
N VAL A 140 6.31 -14.19 -11.64
CA VAL A 140 5.85 -15.59 -11.58
C VAL A 140 5.09 -15.93 -10.29
N VAL A 141 5.33 -15.24 -9.16
CA VAL A 141 4.53 -15.42 -7.93
C VAL A 141 3.09 -15.00 -8.19
N GLY A 142 2.87 -13.82 -8.79
CA GLY A 142 1.53 -13.37 -9.14
C GLY A 142 0.85 -14.28 -10.17
N ARG A 143 1.61 -14.84 -11.11
CA ARG A 143 1.13 -15.86 -12.05
C ARG A 143 0.65 -17.13 -11.33
N TRP A 144 1.46 -17.71 -10.44
CA TRP A 144 1.09 -18.92 -9.70
C TRP A 144 -0.12 -18.71 -8.78
N VAL A 145 -0.23 -17.54 -8.14
CA VAL A 145 -1.45 -17.20 -7.39
C VAL A 145 -2.66 -17.16 -8.32
N THR A 146 -2.52 -16.54 -9.51
CA THR A 146 -3.60 -16.49 -10.51
C THR A 146 -4.05 -17.89 -10.94
N GLU A 147 -3.12 -18.80 -11.22
CA GLU A 147 -3.40 -20.20 -11.56
C GLU A 147 -4.16 -20.92 -10.41
N ARG A 148 -3.73 -20.69 -9.16
CA ARG A 148 -4.41 -21.24 -7.99
C ARG A 148 -5.83 -20.69 -7.85
N LEU A 149 -6.03 -19.39 -8.04
CA LEU A 149 -7.36 -18.77 -8.00
C LEU A 149 -8.29 -19.33 -9.08
N GLN A 150 -7.80 -19.56 -10.30
CA GLN A 150 -8.58 -20.18 -11.37
C GLN A 150 -9.04 -21.59 -10.96
N THR A 151 -8.16 -22.36 -10.30
CA THR A 151 -8.51 -23.67 -9.77
C THR A 151 -9.58 -23.58 -8.69
N GLU A 152 -9.44 -22.69 -7.69
CA GLU A 152 -10.45 -22.49 -6.65
C GLU A 152 -11.82 -22.11 -7.25
N LEU A 153 -11.84 -21.17 -8.20
CA LEU A 153 -13.04 -20.73 -8.90
C LEU A 153 -13.73 -21.85 -9.67
N ALA A 154 -12.97 -22.73 -10.33
CA ALA A 154 -13.53 -23.87 -11.05
C ALA A 154 -14.21 -24.90 -10.11
N THR A 155 -13.76 -24.98 -8.85
CA THR A 155 -14.35 -25.87 -7.84
C THR A 155 -15.48 -25.24 -7.02
N MET A 156 -15.66 -23.92 -7.10
CA MET A 156 -16.77 -23.22 -6.44
C MET A 156 -18.09 -23.59 -7.11
N THR A 157 -18.87 -24.47 -6.47
CA THR A 157 -20.24 -24.72 -6.87
C THR A 157 -21.08 -23.46 -6.64
N ILE A 158 -21.66 -22.91 -7.72
CA ILE A 158 -22.65 -21.85 -7.61
C ILE A 158 -23.91 -22.48 -7.00
N PRO A 159 -24.36 -22.06 -5.80
CA PRO A 159 -25.66 -22.50 -5.30
C PRO A 159 -26.72 -22.04 -6.30
N LYS A 160 -27.43 -22.99 -6.91
CA LYS A 160 -28.61 -22.68 -7.72
C LYS A 160 -29.57 -21.89 -6.82
N LYS A 161 -29.96 -20.68 -7.22
CA LYS A 161 -31.08 -19.98 -6.58
C LYS A 161 -32.29 -20.90 -6.67
N THR A 162 -32.69 -21.49 -5.56
CA THR A 162 -34.02 -22.08 -5.41
C THR A 162 -34.99 -20.92 -5.42
N GLY A 163 -35.66 -20.74 -6.56
CA GLY A 163 -36.72 -19.74 -6.70
C GLY A 163 -37.83 -20.01 -5.69
N LYS A 164 -38.24 -18.96 -4.99
CA LYS A 164 -39.58 -18.83 -4.40
C LYS A 164 -40.28 -17.69 -5.14
#